data_AF-A0A2S2QAD9-F1
#
_entry.id   AF-A0A2S2QAD9-F1
#
_cell.length_a   1.000
_cell.length_b   1.000
_cell.length_c   1.000
_cell.angle_alpha   90.00
_cell.angle_beta   90.00
_cell.angle_gamma   90.00
#
_symmetry.space_group_name_H-M   'P 1'
#
loop_
_entity.id
_entity.type
_entity.pdbx_description
1 polymer ?
#
loop_
_entity_poly.entity_id
_entity_poly.type
_entity_poly.pdbx_seq_one_letter_code
_entity_poly.pdbx_strand_id
1 'polypeptide(L)'
;SALVIIIAVVTFIFGEKMFVKNDTEHKAFSRTFGCIYYILTKRITPGISINGLDHTKDNKYTDDEIMDSRLALNVITVFTTYPVFWALYEYQISRWKLQATLMNGRLDFLNWAINPDQMHTITPFCALLFLIRFYGTLNPLLTKIGIRKPLQKLTLSGCLATVAFIFSAMLQFEILGNSNIIPAGEGRLNIYNGFDCDVHARLPTLNIDHTIQPLGMMNVNYALVSREDIVEIVLHFDRECTFVPDAFELNTTVTVADRREISYYLTRLNTNTIGLNRVGNYDNYVKNKRGNPSLRVLVDGSIGFDSHISFNSSNGNSYSFPSSQRMYFNEVAMGKYNLYWNEQMLPSSMQMIPATFYTVTLQNNGDKTVML
;
A
#
# COMPACT_ATOMS: atom_id res chain seq x y z
N SER A 1 7.33 0.63 -21.60
CA SER A 1 5.91 0.44 -21.98
C SER A 1 5.55 1.18 -23.27
N ALA A 2 5.80 2.49 -23.39
CA ALA A 2 5.47 3.26 -24.61
C ALA A 2 6.16 2.76 -25.89
N LEU A 3 7.44 2.39 -25.82
CA LEU A 3 8.20 1.89 -26.98
C LEU A 3 7.58 0.62 -27.59
N VAL A 4 7.10 -0.30 -26.75
CA VAL A 4 6.48 -1.56 -27.20
C VAL A 4 5.14 -1.30 -27.88
N ILE A 5 4.36 -0.35 -27.35
CA ILE A 5 3.09 0.07 -27.96
C ILE A 5 3.35 0.73 -29.32
N ILE A 6 4.36 1.61 -29.41
CA ILE A 6 4.75 2.25 -30.68
C ILE A 6 5.16 1.20 -31.71
N ILE A 7 6.00 0.23 -31.34
CA ILE A 7 6.42 -0.86 -32.23
C ILE A 7 5.21 -1.69 -32.67
N ALA A 8 4.31 -2.07 -31.75
CA ALA A 8 3.12 -2.83 -32.07
C ALA A 8 2.18 -2.07 -33.04
N VAL A 9 1.97 -0.76 -32.82
CA VAL A 9 1.16 0.08 -33.72
C VAL A 9 1.80 0.19 -35.09
N VAL A 10 3.11 0.41 -35.17
CA VAL A 10 3.83 0.45 -36.45
C VAL A 10 3.69 -0.88 -37.18
N THR A 11 3.94 -2.01 -36.51
CA THR A 11 3.77 -3.35 -37.10
C THR A 11 2.34 -3.60 -37.56
N PHE A 12 1.33 -3.13 -36.80
CA PHE A 12 -0.08 -3.25 -37.17
C PHE A 12 -0.43 -2.43 -38.43
N ILE A 13 0.02 -1.17 -38.50
CA ILE A 13 -0.20 -0.29 -39.67
C ILE A 13 0.47 -0.86 -40.92
N PHE A 14 1.69 -1.40 -40.80
CA PHE A 14 2.37 -2.05 -41.92
C PHE A 14 1.70 -3.37 -42.31
N GLY A 15 1.20 -4.14 -41.33
CA GLY A 15 0.45 -5.36 -41.57
C GLY A 15 -0.88 -5.12 -42.27
N GLU A 16 -1.58 -4.02 -41.96
CA GLU A 16 -2.89 -3.66 -42.55
C GLU A 16 -2.84 -3.57 -44.08
N LYS A 17 -1.69 -3.16 -44.65
CA LYS A 17 -1.50 -3.10 -46.10
C LYS A 17 -1.35 -4.47 -46.77
N MET A 18 -1.01 -5.50 -46.02
CA MET A 18 -0.89 -6.89 -46.50
C MET A 18 -2.18 -7.70 -46.31
N PHE A 19 -3.17 -7.16 -45.61
CA PHE A 19 -4.48 -7.79 -45.50
C PHE A 19 -5.29 -7.53 -46.79
N VAL A 20 -5.67 -8.60 -47.47
CA VAL A 20 -6.64 -8.55 -48.56
C VAL A 20 -7.99 -8.12 -47.96
N LYS A 21 -8.37 -6.87 -48.17
CA LYS A 21 -9.67 -6.33 -47.75
C LYS A 21 -10.75 -6.89 -48.66
N ASN A 22 -11.47 -7.91 -48.20
CA ASN A 22 -12.57 -8.51 -48.93
C ASN A 22 -13.87 -7.76 -48.59
N ASP A 23 -14.35 -6.90 -49.49
CA ASP A 23 -15.51 -6.01 -49.25
C ASP A 23 -16.82 -6.77 -48.94
N THR A 24 -16.90 -8.05 -49.34
CA THR A 24 -18.06 -8.91 -49.10
C THR A 24 -18.25 -9.25 -47.61
N GLU A 25 -17.18 -9.28 -46.82
CA GLU A 25 -17.24 -9.63 -45.39
C GLU A 25 -17.75 -8.48 -44.52
N HIS A 26 -17.45 -7.22 -44.86
CA HIS A 26 -17.83 -6.07 -44.02
C HIS A 26 -19.34 -5.87 -43.94
N LYS A 27 -20.04 -6.10 -45.06
CA LYS A 27 -21.51 -6.11 -45.10
C LYS A 27 -22.10 -7.31 -44.35
N ALA A 28 -21.45 -8.47 -44.42
CA ALA A 28 -21.87 -9.66 -43.68
C ALA A 28 -21.77 -9.44 -42.17
N PHE A 29 -20.63 -8.96 -41.65
CA PHE A 29 -20.48 -8.69 -40.21
C PHE A 29 -21.48 -7.64 -39.71
N SER A 30 -21.65 -6.52 -40.41
CA SER A 30 -22.62 -5.48 -40.03
C SER A 30 -24.06 -6.02 -39.99
N ARG A 31 -24.42 -6.86 -40.96
CA ARG A 31 -25.73 -7.51 -41.02
C ARG A 31 -25.93 -8.53 -39.90
N THR A 32 -24.90 -9.31 -39.56
CA THR A 32 -24.92 -10.24 -38.41
C THR A 32 -25.01 -9.51 -37.07
N PHE A 33 -24.24 -8.43 -36.86
CA PHE A 33 -24.37 -7.59 -35.66
C PHE A 33 -25.75 -6.94 -35.55
N GLY A 34 -26.31 -6.48 -36.67
CA GLY A 34 -27.68 -5.97 -36.75
C GLY A 34 -28.74 -7.04 -36.42
N CYS A 35 -28.55 -8.27 -36.90
CA CYS A 35 -29.41 -9.41 -36.59
C CYS A 35 -29.32 -9.80 -35.12
N ILE A 36 -28.11 -9.88 -34.55
CA ILE A 36 -27.88 -10.13 -33.12
C ILE A 36 -28.56 -9.04 -32.27
N TYR A 37 -28.42 -7.77 -32.62
CA TYR A 37 -29.09 -6.67 -31.93
C TYR A 37 -30.62 -6.77 -32.02
N TYR A 38 -31.15 -7.14 -33.19
CA TYR A 38 -32.59 -7.39 -33.38
C TYR A 38 -33.11 -8.54 -32.50
N ILE A 39 -32.39 -9.66 -32.43
CA ILE A 39 -32.73 -10.81 -31.58
C ILE A 39 -32.68 -10.41 -30.10
N LEU A 40 -31.65 -9.68 -29.66
CA LEU A 40 -31.49 -9.25 -28.27
C LEU A 40 -32.57 -8.25 -27.84
N THR A 41 -32.90 -7.27 -28.68
CA THR A 41 -33.94 -6.27 -28.39
C THR A 41 -35.32 -6.91 -28.29
N LYS A 42 -35.67 -7.84 -29.19
CA LYS A 42 -36.93 -8.60 -29.11
C LYS A 42 -36.99 -9.53 -27.89
N ARG A 43 -35.85 -10.04 -27.39
CA ARG A 43 -35.77 -10.87 -26.18
C ARG A 43 -36.04 -10.09 -24.88
N ILE A 44 -35.77 -8.79 -24.88
CA ILE A 44 -35.97 -7.90 -23.72
C ILE A 44 -37.41 -7.33 -23.67
N THR A 45 -38.13 -7.33 -24.80
CA THR A 45 -39.52 -6.86 -24.87
C THR A 45 -40.49 -7.91 -24.28
N PRO A 46 -41.25 -7.59 -23.23
CA PRO A 46 -42.20 -8.52 -22.63
C PRO A 46 -43.37 -8.82 -23.58
N GLY A 47 -43.68 -10.10 -23.80
CA GLY A 47 -44.86 -10.56 -24.55
C GLY A 47 -44.59 -11.34 -25.85
N ILE A 48 -43.34 -11.50 -26.28
CA ILE A 48 -42.97 -12.29 -27.47
C ILE A 48 -42.29 -13.59 -27.02
N SER A 49 -42.90 -14.74 -27.35
CA SER A 49 -42.31 -16.05 -27.02
C SER A 49 -41.11 -16.35 -27.91
N ILE A 50 -40.08 -17.01 -27.34
CA ILE A 50 -38.79 -17.31 -27.99
C ILE A 50 -38.96 -18.30 -29.16
N ASN A 51 -40.00 -19.14 -29.12
CA ASN A 51 -40.39 -20.04 -30.21
C ASN A 51 -41.25 -19.33 -31.27
N GLY A 52 -41.75 -18.13 -30.98
CA GLY A 52 -42.52 -17.30 -31.92
C GLY A 52 -41.64 -16.47 -32.86
N LEU A 53 -40.32 -16.40 -32.63
CA LEU A 53 -39.40 -15.64 -33.50
C LEU A 53 -39.18 -16.31 -34.86
N ASP A 54 -39.24 -17.65 -34.90
CA ASP A 54 -39.20 -18.45 -36.15
C ASP A 54 -40.46 -18.22 -37.02
N HIS A 55 -41.52 -17.63 -36.45
CA HIS A 55 -42.79 -17.39 -37.13
C HIS A 55 -43.14 -15.91 -37.31
N THR A 56 -42.35 -14.97 -36.78
CA THR A 56 -42.55 -13.55 -37.05
C THR A 56 -41.95 -13.17 -38.40
N LYS A 57 -42.84 -13.11 -39.40
CA LYS A 57 -42.68 -12.59 -40.76
C LYS A 57 -42.26 -11.10 -40.84
N ASP A 58 -41.32 -10.65 -40.01
CA ASP A 58 -40.62 -9.41 -40.27
C ASP A 58 -39.51 -9.75 -41.28
N ASN A 59 -39.78 -9.58 -42.58
CA ASN A 59 -38.97 -9.89 -43.78
C ASN A 59 -37.53 -9.26 -43.82
N LYS A 60 -36.94 -8.92 -42.68
CA LYS A 60 -35.67 -8.18 -42.57
C LYS A 60 -34.43 -9.08 -42.59
N TYR A 61 -34.54 -10.32 -42.09
CA TYR A 61 -33.43 -11.29 -42.01
C TYR A 61 -33.93 -12.68 -42.42
N THR A 62 -33.09 -13.48 -43.08
CA THR A 62 -33.41 -14.86 -43.50
C THR A 62 -33.32 -15.83 -42.31
N ASP A 63 -34.08 -16.93 -42.34
CA ASP A 63 -34.05 -17.96 -41.28
C ASP A 63 -32.65 -18.51 -40.99
N ASP A 64 -31.84 -18.71 -42.03
CA ASP A 64 -30.43 -19.11 -41.89
C ASP A 64 -29.58 -18.06 -41.15
N GLU A 65 -29.81 -16.77 -41.42
CA GLU A 65 -29.09 -15.66 -40.76
C GLU A 65 -29.46 -15.56 -39.27
N ILE A 66 -30.71 -15.87 -38.92
CA ILE A 66 -31.21 -15.92 -37.54
C ILE A 66 -30.61 -17.11 -36.81
N MET A 67 -30.56 -18.29 -37.46
CA MET A 67 -29.94 -19.50 -36.92
C MET A 67 -28.44 -19.30 -36.64
N ASP A 68 -27.70 -18.77 -37.62
CA ASP A 68 -26.27 -18.49 -37.48
C ASP A 68 -25.98 -17.46 -36.38
N SER A 69 -26.79 -16.40 -36.31
CA SER A 69 -26.68 -15.38 -35.25
C SER A 69 -26.97 -15.95 -33.86
N ARG A 70 -27.90 -16.92 -33.75
CA ARG A 70 -28.19 -17.63 -32.48
C ARG A 70 -27.04 -18.55 -32.08
N LEU A 71 -26.43 -19.26 -33.02
CA LEU A 71 -25.23 -20.06 -32.79
C LEU A 71 -24.05 -19.17 -32.34
N ALA A 72 -23.84 -18.04 -33.02
CA ALA A 72 -22.82 -17.06 -32.64
C ALA A 72 -23.04 -16.52 -31.21
N LEU A 73 -24.28 -16.19 -30.84
CA LEU A 73 -24.62 -15.78 -29.46
C LEU A 73 -24.33 -16.86 -28.41
N ASN A 74 -24.59 -18.14 -28.73
CA ASN A 74 -24.24 -19.25 -27.84
C ASN A 74 -22.72 -19.37 -27.66
N VAL A 75 -21.95 -19.22 -28.75
CA VAL A 75 -20.48 -19.22 -28.69
C VAL A 75 -19.98 -18.04 -27.87
N ILE A 76 -20.46 -16.82 -28.14
CA ILE A 76 -20.11 -15.61 -27.36
C ILE A 76 -20.41 -15.81 -25.86
N THR A 77 -21.54 -16.45 -25.53
CA THR A 77 -21.91 -16.73 -24.14
C THR A 77 -20.89 -17.64 -23.46
N VAL A 78 -20.44 -18.71 -24.13
CA VAL A 78 -19.37 -19.59 -23.60
C VAL A 78 -18.05 -18.84 -23.47
N PHE A 79 -17.70 -18.04 -24.48
CA PHE A 79 -16.46 -17.26 -24.51
C PHE A 79 -16.44 -16.10 -23.51
N THR A 80 -17.59 -15.62 -23.02
CA THR A 80 -17.66 -14.55 -22.01
C THR A 80 -16.94 -14.92 -20.72
N THR A 81 -16.88 -16.21 -20.38
CA THR A 81 -16.16 -16.71 -19.20
C THR A 81 -14.65 -16.45 -19.29
N TYR A 82 -14.09 -16.39 -20.50
CA TYR A 82 -12.64 -16.26 -20.72
C TYR A 82 -12.11 -14.87 -20.33
N PRO A 83 -12.67 -13.74 -20.80
CA PRO A 83 -12.28 -12.41 -20.31
C PRO A 83 -12.51 -12.22 -18.81
N VAL A 84 -13.59 -12.79 -18.26
CA VAL A 84 -13.88 -12.71 -16.82
C VAL A 84 -12.80 -13.42 -16.00
N PHE A 85 -12.37 -14.61 -16.44
CA PHE A 85 -11.28 -15.34 -15.80
C PHE A 85 -9.98 -14.52 -15.77
N TRP A 86 -9.58 -13.96 -16.92
CA TRP A 86 -8.36 -13.14 -17.01
C TRP A 86 -8.45 -11.86 -16.18
N ALA A 87 -9.60 -11.19 -16.17
CA ALA A 87 -9.82 -10.01 -15.34
C ALA A 87 -9.69 -10.33 -13.84
N LEU A 88 -10.26 -11.46 -13.39
CA LEU A 88 -10.13 -11.91 -12.01
C LEU A 88 -8.68 -12.28 -11.65
N TYR A 89 -7.96 -12.93 -12.58
CA TYR A 89 -6.55 -13.28 -12.39
C TYR A 89 -5.67 -12.05 -12.19
N GLU A 90 -5.84 -11.03 -13.04
CA GLU A 90 -5.11 -9.76 -12.90
C GLU A 90 -5.49 -9.01 -11.62
N TYR A 91 -6.79 -9.05 -11.24
CA TYR A 91 -7.27 -8.45 -10.01
C TYR A 91 -6.59 -9.03 -8.76
N GLN A 92 -6.53 -10.36 -8.66
CA GLN A 92 -5.92 -11.08 -7.54
C GLN A 92 -4.46 -10.67 -7.35
N ILE A 93 -3.70 -10.61 -8.44
CA ILE A 93 -2.27 -10.30 -8.39
C ILE A 93 -2.05 -8.89 -7.82
N SER A 94 -2.83 -7.91 -8.26
CA SER A 94 -2.72 -6.53 -7.75
C SER A 94 -3.00 -6.42 -6.25
N ARG A 95 -3.98 -7.18 -5.75
CA ARG A 95 -4.39 -7.18 -4.34
C ARG A 95 -3.36 -7.85 -3.45
N TRP A 96 -2.82 -8.98 -3.87
CA TRP A 96 -1.79 -9.70 -3.10
C TRP A 96 -0.49 -8.92 -3.05
N LYS A 97 -0.14 -8.23 -4.14
CA LYS A 97 0.99 -7.31 -4.15
C LYS A 97 0.80 -6.19 -3.13
N LEU A 98 -0.37 -5.54 -3.11
CA LEU A 98 -0.70 -4.52 -2.12
C LEU A 98 -0.68 -5.07 -0.69
N GLN A 99 -1.22 -6.27 -0.47
CA GLN A 99 -1.18 -6.92 0.83
C GLN A 99 0.26 -7.17 1.29
N ALA A 100 1.14 -7.59 0.37
CA ALA A 100 2.56 -7.79 0.64
C ALA A 100 3.30 -6.48 0.98
N THR A 101 2.86 -5.31 0.45
CA THR A 101 3.45 -4.02 0.85
C THR A 101 3.17 -3.66 2.31
N LEU A 102 2.13 -4.25 2.93
CA LEU A 102 1.80 -4.04 4.34
C LEU A 102 2.60 -4.97 5.29
N MET A 103 3.42 -5.87 4.75
CA MET A 103 4.21 -6.88 5.47
C MET A 103 5.70 -6.49 5.56
N ASN A 104 6.43 -7.05 6.53
CA ASN A 104 7.87 -6.80 6.75
C ASN A 104 8.75 -7.23 5.54
N GLY A 105 8.31 -8.21 4.75
CA GLY A 105 9.03 -8.67 3.55
C GLY A 105 10.39 -9.34 3.82
N ARG A 106 10.84 -9.41 5.08
CA ARG A 106 12.08 -10.08 5.51
C ARG A 106 11.86 -11.58 5.70
N LEU A 107 12.79 -12.35 5.17
CA LEU A 107 12.89 -13.79 5.37
C LEU A 107 14.06 -14.07 6.31
N ASP A 108 13.76 -14.29 7.58
CA ASP A 108 14.79 -14.45 8.63
C ASP A 108 15.71 -15.65 8.37
N PHE A 109 15.20 -16.71 7.74
CA PHE A 109 15.99 -17.90 7.39
C PHE A 109 17.05 -17.65 6.30
N LEU A 110 16.89 -16.59 5.51
CA LEU A 110 17.75 -16.29 4.36
C LEU A 110 18.47 -14.93 4.50
N ASN A 111 18.24 -14.21 5.60
CA ASN A 111 18.67 -12.82 5.81
C ASN A 111 18.40 -11.91 4.59
N TRP A 112 17.32 -12.18 3.86
CA TRP A 112 16.98 -11.48 2.62
C TRP A 112 15.61 -10.81 2.74
N ALA A 113 15.51 -9.56 2.28
CA ALA A 113 14.25 -8.84 2.16
C ALA A 113 13.76 -8.89 0.71
N ILE A 114 12.54 -9.37 0.49
CA ILE A 114 11.90 -9.42 -0.82
C ILE A 114 10.96 -8.24 -0.93
N ASN A 115 11.20 -7.39 -1.93
CA ASN A 115 10.28 -6.31 -2.25
C ASN A 115 9.02 -6.88 -2.94
N PRO A 116 7.82 -6.36 -2.64
CA PRO A 116 6.57 -6.82 -3.26
C PRO A 116 6.59 -6.79 -4.80
N ASP A 117 7.29 -5.80 -5.39
CA ASP A 117 7.48 -5.69 -6.84
C ASP A 117 8.28 -6.86 -7.44
N GLN A 118 9.22 -7.43 -6.67
CA GLN A 118 10.08 -8.53 -7.12
C GLN A 118 9.38 -9.89 -7.15
N MET A 119 8.23 -10.03 -6.46
CA MET A 119 7.47 -11.28 -6.43
C MET A 119 6.96 -11.70 -7.82
N HIS A 120 6.66 -10.72 -8.69
CA HIS A 120 6.28 -10.99 -10.08
C HIS A 120 7.40 -11.65 -10.88
N THR A 121 8.66 -11.34 -10.56
CA THR A 121 9.81 -11.95 -11.22
C THR A 121 9.95 -13.42 -10.86
N ILE A 122 9.54 -13.82 -9.64
CA ILE A 122 9.60 -15.21 -9.15
C ILE A 122 8.46 -16.06 -9.73
N THR A 123 7.31 -15.43 -10.00
CA THR A 123 6.09 -16.09 -10.51
C THR A 123 6.33 -17.02 -11.72
N PRO A 124 7.01 -16.62 -12.82
CA PRO A 124 7.26 -17.51 -13.96
C PRO A 124 8.13 -18.71 -13.61
N PHE A 125 9.09 -18.57 -12.69
CA PHE A 125 9.92 -19.70 -12.23
C PHE A 125 9.09 -20.71 -11.44
N CYS A 126 8.22 -20.24 -10.55
CA CYS A 126 7.27 -21.09 -9.84
C CYS A 126 6.31 -21.79 -10.80
N ALA A 127 5.81 -21.09 -11.81
CA ALA A 127 4.93 -21.65 -12.83
C ALA A 127 5.64 -22.76 -13.64
N LEU A 128 6.89 -22.52 -14.05
CA LEU A 128 7.69 -23.52 -14.77
C LEU A 128 7.93 -24.77 -13.91
N LEU A 129 8.35 -24.58 -12.64
CA LEU A 129 8.55 -25.69 -11.71
C LEU A 129 7.25 -26.47 -11.50
N PHE A 130 6.13 -25.76 -11.33
CA PHE A 130 4.81 -26.37 -11.20
C PHE A 130 4.44 -27.19 -12.43
N LEU A 131 4.67 -26.67 -13.66
CA LEU A 131 4.40 -27.40 -14.89
C LEU A 131 5.25 -28.67 -15.01
N ILE A 132 6.55 -28.60 -14.74
CA ILE A 132 7.45 -29.77 -14.76
C ILE A 132 6.95 -30.84 -13.78
N ARG A 133 6.62 -30.43 -12.55
CA ARG A 133 6.05 -31.34 -11.54
C ARG A 133 4.66 -31.82 -11.90
N PHE A 134 3.87 -31.02 -12.60
CA PHE A 134 2.52 -31.36 -13.01
C PHE A 134 2.53 -32.50 -14.02
N TYR A 135 3.33 -32.39 -15.08
CA TYR A 135 3.43 -33.44 -16.09
C TYR A 135 4.14 -34.69 -15.56
N GLY A 136 5.18 -34.54 -14.74
CA GLY A 136 5.95 -35.68 -14.22
C GLY A 136 5.24 -36.45 -13.10
N THR A 137 4.66 -35.77 -12.12
CA THR A 137 4.24 -36.41 -10.85
C THR A 137 2.78 -36.14 -10.49
N LEU A 138 2.29 -34.89 -10.59
CA LEU A 138 0.93 -34.59 -10.11
C LEU A 138 -0.15 -35.18 -11.03
N ASN A 139 0.01 -35.09 -12.35
CA ASN A 139 -0.96 -35.62 -13.30
C ASN A 139 -1.19 -37.14 -13.20
N PRO A 140 -0.14 -37.99 -13.09
CA PRO A 140 -0.36 -39.42 -12.85
C PRO A 140 -1.01 -39.69 -11.47
N LEU A 141 -0.68 -38.91 -10.44
CA LEU A 141 -1.32 -39.03 -9.11
C LEU A 141 -2.81 -38.64 -9.16
N LEU A 142 -3.16 -37.53 -9.81
CA LEU A 142 -4.55 -37.11 -10.00
C LEU A 142 -5.35 -38.16 -10.78
N THR A 143 -4.72 -38.79 -11.77
CA THR A 143 -5.32 -39.87 -12.56
C THR A 143 -5.60 -41.11 -11.70
N LYS A 144 -4.74 -41.41 -10.70
CA LYS A 144 -4.98 -42.48 -9.70
C LYS A 144 -6.17 -42.17 -8.79
N ILE A 145 -6.37 -40.90 -8.43
CA ILE A 145 -7.49 -40.43 -7.59
C ILE A 145 -8.80 -40.28 -8.40
N GLY A 146 -8.76 -40.52 -9.72
CA GLY A 146 -9.94 -40.49 -10.60
C GLY A 146 -10.21 -39.16 -11.30
N ILE A 147 -9.31 -38.18 -11.16
CA ILE A 147 -9.37 -36.88 -11.84
C ILE A 147 -8.61 -36.98 -13.16
N ARG A 148 -9.33 -37.26 -14.25
CA ARG A 148 -8.74 -37.52 -15.57
C ARG A 148 -9.11 -36.47 -16.60
N LYS A 149 -10.38 -36.03 -16.59
CA LYS A 149 -10.92 -35.13 -17.60
C LYS A 149 -10.35 -33.72 -17.43
N PRO A 150 -10.06 -32.99 -18.53
CA PRO A 150 -9.59 -31.61 -18.45
C PRO A 150 -10.49 -30.72 -17.58
N LEU A 151 -11.81 -30.91 -17.69
CA LEU A 151 -12.79 -30.16 -16.90
C LEU A 151 -12.68 -30.42 -15.39
N GLN A 152 -12.39 -31.66 -14.96
CA GLN A 152 -12.21 -31.97 -13.54
C GLN A 152 -10.94 -31.32 -12.97
N LYS A 153 -9.87 -31.23 -13.78
CA LYS A 153 -8.63 -30.55 -13.39
C LYS A 153 -8.85 -29.04 -13.24
N LEU A 154 -9.66 -28.45 -14.12
CA LEU A 154 -10.07 -27.05 -14.02
C LEU A 154 -10.91 -26.78 -12.76
N THR A 155 -11.83 -27.68 -12.42
CA THR A 155 -12.61 -27.56 -11.17
C THR A 155 -11.70 -27.65 -9.95
N LEU A 156 -10.74 -28.60 -9.94
CA LEU A 156 -9.76 -28.73 -8.87
C LEU A 156 -8.93 -27.45 -8.69
N SER A 157 -8.44 -26.84 -9.79
CA SER A 157 -7.72 -25.57 -9.70
C SER A 157 -8.60 -24.44 -9.18
N GLY A 158 -9.89 -24.42 -9.52
CA GLY A 158 -10.86 -23.49 -8.95
C GLY A 158 -11.01 -23.65 -7.43
N CYS A 159 -11.14 -24.90 -6.94
CA CYS A 159 -11.20 -25.17 -5.50
C CYS A 159 -9.91 -24.74 -4.78
N LEU A 160 -8.75 -25.03 -5.35
CA LEU A 160 -7.46 -24.58 -4.81
C LEU A 160 -7.34 -23.06 -4.78
N ALA A 161 -7.84 -22.37 -5.81
CA ALA A 161 -7.89 -20.91 -5.83
C ALA A 161 -8.77 -20.37 -4.71
N THR A 162 -9.96 -20.96 -4.46
CA THR A 162 -10.82 -20.58 -3.33
C THR A 162 -10.08 -20.71 -1.99
N VAL A 163 -9.36 -21.82 -1.77
CA VAL A 163 -8.55 -22.02 -0.56
C VAL A 163 -7.46 -20.95 -0.44
N ALA A 164 -6.79 -20.60 -1.54
CA ALA A 164 -5.81 -19.52 -1.54
C ALA A 164 -6.41 -18.15 -1.17
N PHE A 165 -7.63 -17.85 -1.62
CA PHE A 165 -8.35 -16.63 -1.21
C PHE A 165 -8.69 -16.62 0.29
N ILE A 166 -9.04 -17.77 0.87
CA ILE A 166 -9.27 -17.88 2.32
C ILE A 166 -7.97 -17.57 3.08
N PHE A 167 -6.84 -18.13 2.67
CA PHE A 167 -5.55 -17.82 3.29
C PHE A 167 -5.16 -16.34 3.13
N SER A 168 -5.37 -15.75 1.95
CA SER A 168 -5.14 -14.31 1.74
C SER A 168 -6.03 -13.46 2.65
N ALA A 169 -7.30 -13.83 2.85
CA ALA A 169 -8.21 -13.14 3.76
C ALA A 169 -7.75 -13.27 5.23
N MET A 170 -7.37 -14.47 5.68
CA MET A 170 -6.81 -14.68 7.02
C MET A 170 -5.55 -13.85 7.25
N LEU A 171 -4.63 -13.85 6.29
CA LEU A 171 -3.43 -13.01 6.34
C LEU A 171 -3.77 -11.51 6.39
N GLN A 172 -4.83 -11.07 5.71
CA GLN A 172 -5.27 -9.68 5.74
C GLN A 172 -5.82 -9.29 7.11
N PHE A 173 -6.51 -10.21 7.79
CA PHE A 173 -6.94 -10.01 9.17
C PHE A 173 -5.75 -9.87 10.12
N GLU A 174 -4.69 -10.67 9.96
CA GLU A 174 -3.48 -10.53 10.78
C GLU A 174 -2.76 -9.20 10.52
N ILE A 175 -2.62 -8.79 9.26
CA ILE A 175 -1.97 -7.53 8.89
C ILE A 175 -2.70 -6.33 9.50
N LEU A 176 -4.04 -6.37 9.54
CA LEU A 176 -4.86 -5.31 10.13
C LEU A 176 -5.01 -5.44 11.65
N GLY A 177 -5.10 -6.68 12.16
CA GLY A 177 -5.30 -7.02 13.57
C GLY A 177 -4.06 -6.77 14.41
N ASN A 178 -2.86 -6.92 13.85
CA ASN A 178 -1.60 -6.62 14.53
C ASN A 178 -1.26 -5.11 14.55
N SER A 179 -2.27 -4.24 14.46
CA SER A 179 -2.12 -2.79 14.54
C SER A 179 -1.84 -2.37 15.99
N ASN A 180 -0.58 -2.44 16.43
CA ASN A 180 -0.07 -1.90 17.71
C ASN A 180 -1.11 -1.85 18.85
N ILE A 181 -1.84 -2.95 19.10
CA ILE A 181 -2.88 -2.96 20.12
C ILE A 181 -2.17 -2.95 21.47
N ILE A 182 -2.28 -1.83 22.17
CA ILE A 182 -1.76 -1.68 23.53
C ILE A 182 -2.71 -2.43 24.47
N PRO A 183 -2.19 -3.32 25.33
CA PRO A 183 -3.04 -4.10 26.24
C PRO A 183 -3.74 -3.20 27.26
N ALA A 184 -4.80 -3.72 27.87
CA ALA A 184 -5.57 -2.97 28.87
C ALA A 184 -4.75 -2.74 30.14
N GLY A 185 -4.80 -1.53 30.69
CA GLY A 185 -3.98 -1.12 31.82
C GLY A 185 -2.55 -0.72 31.42
N GLU A 186 -2.25 -0.61 30.13
CA GLU A 186 -0.96 -0.10 29.66
C GLU A 186 -1.15 1.07 28.68
N GLY A 187 -0.15 1.95 28.64
CA GLY A 187 -0.04 3.06 27.72
C GLY A 187 1.38 3.17 27.22
N ARG A 188 1.55 3.71 26.02
CA ARG A 188 2.87 3.88 25.39
C ARG A 188 3.26 5.35 25.39
N LEU A 189 4.48 5.61 25.83
CA LEU A 189 5.08 6.93 25.84
C LEU A 189 6.28 6.93 24.88
N ASN A 190 6.24 7.85 23.92
CA ASN A 190 7.37 8.15 23.04
C ASN A 190 7.96 9.51 23.39
N ILE A 191 9.28 9.57 23.52
CA ILE A 191 10.00 10.83 23.73
C ILE A 191 11.02 10.97 22.61
N TYR A 192 10.88 12.02 21.82
CA TYR A 192 11.79 12.38 20.75
C TYR A 192 12.76 13.44 21.26
N ASN A 193 14.05 13.16 21.14
CA ASN A 193 15.10 14.13 21.40
C ASN A 193 15.22 15.05 20.18
N GLY A 194 14.96 16.35 20.34
CA GLY A 194 15.18 17.35 19.29
C GLY A 194 16.56 17.99 19.32
N PHE A 195 17.47 17.50 20.16
CA PHE A 195 18.84 18.01 20.31
C PHE A 195 19.87 17.11 19.63
N ASP A 196 21.05 17.67 19.34
CA ASP A 196 22.18 17.05 18.64
C ASP A 196 23.15 16.33 19.58
N CYS A 197 22.71 16.05 20.81
CA CYS A 197 23.47 15.46 21.89
C CYS A 197 22.65 14.39 22.61
N ASP A 198 23.32 13.57 23.42
CA ASP A 198 22.68 12.58 24.26
C ASP A 198 21.87 13.25 25.40
N VAL A 199 20.66 12.75 25.62
CA VAL A 199 19.79 13.17 26.72
C VAL A 199 19.47 11.95 27.59
N HIS A 200 19.83 12.01 28.87
CA HIS A 200 19.52 10.97 29.84
C HIS A 200 18.13 11.22 30.44
N ALA A 201 17.21 10.30 30.17
CA ALA A 201 15.85 10.33 30.67
C ALA A 201 15.69 9.36 31.84
N ARG A 202 15.36 9.92 33.01
CA ARG A 202 15.04 9.15 34.21
C ARG A 202 13.56 9.27 34.54
N LEU A 203 12.88 8.14 34.64
CA LEU A 203 11.50 8.03 35.12
C LEU A 203 11.54 7.43 36.53
N PRO A 204 11.48 8.25 37.60
CA PRO A 204 11.63 7.77 38.98
C PRO A 204 10.57 6.73 39.36
N THR A 205 9.36 6.88 38.83
CA THR A 205 8.21 6.00 39.11
C THR A 205 8.39 4.58 38.58
N LEU A 206 9.13 4.39 37.49
CA LEU A 206 9.42 3.08 36.90
C LEU A 206 10.85 2.59 37.17
N ASN A 207 11.68 3.41 37.82
CA ASN A 207 13.11 3.17 37.99
C ASN A 207 13.83 2.85 36.66
N ILE A 208 13.40 3.52 35.58
CA ILE A 208 13.99 3.42 34.25
C ILE A 208 14.93 4.59 34.05
N ASP A 209 16.15 4.30 33.61
CA ASP A 209 17.14 5.26 33.14
C ASP A 209 17.51 4.86 31.71
N HIS A 210 17.39 5.79 30.77
CA HIS A 210 17.62 5.53 29.36
C HIS A 210 18.25 6.74 28.68
N THR A 211 19.29 6.50 27.89
CA THR A 211 19.93 7.54 27.08
C THR A 211 19.22 7.65 25.74
N ILE A 212 18.71 8.83 25.41
CA ILE A 212 18.12 9.15 24.11
C ILE A 212 19.21 9.76 23.24
N GLN A 213 19.57 9.05 22.16
CA GLN A 213 20.59 9.50 21.20
C GLN A 213 20.22 10.83 20.53
N PRO A 214 21.19 11.54 19.91
CA PRO A 214 20.94 12.77 19.16
C PRO A 214 19.86 12.55 18.11
N LEU A 215 18.84 13.42 18.07
CA LEU A 215 17.69 13.30 17.15
C LEU A 215 16.99 11.93 17.21
N GLY A 216 17.19 11.18 18.30
CA GLY A 216 16.68 9.84 18.51
C GLY A 216 15.33 9.81 19.21
N MET A 217 14.87 8.60 19.52
CA MET A 217 13.65 8.39 20.30
C MET A 217 13.83 7.32 21.37
N MET A 218 13.09 7.49 22.46
CA MET A 218 12.87 6.47 23.48
C MET A 218 11.39 6.08 23.48
N ASN A 219 11.13 4.78 23.64
CA ASN A 219 9.79 4.21 23.77
C ASN A 219 9.70 3.47 25.11
N VAL A 220 8.66 3.74 25.88
CA VAL A 220 8.40 3.10 27.17
C VAL A 220 6.94 2.66 27.24
N ASN A 221 6.72 1.43 27.70
CA ASN A 221 5.40 0.96 28.12
C ASN A 221 5.23 1.27 29.60
N TYR A 222 4.12 1.91 29.95
CA TYR A 222 3.76 2.26 31.32
C TYR A 222 2.50 1.50 31.72
N ALA A 223 2.53 0.82 32.87
CA ALA A 223 1.34 0.20 33.44
C ALA A 223 0.55 1.25 34.24
N LEU A 224 -0.69 1.53 33.82
CA LEU A 224 -1.54 2.55 34.44
C LEU A 224 -2.36 1.98 35.60
N VAL A 225 -2.55 2.82 36.60
CA VAL A 225 -3.47 2.57 37.72
C VAL A 225 -4.84 3.21 37.43
N SER A 226 -4.86 4.35 36.73
CA SER A 226 -6.09 5.07 36.33
C SER A 226 -6.26 5.10 34.81
N ARG A 227 -7.33 5.75 34.32
CA ARG A 227 -7.53 5.94 32.87
C ARG A 227 -6.44 6.81 32.23
N GLU A 228 -5.97 7.79 32.98
CA GLU A 228 -4.84 8.66 32.64
C GLU A 228 -4.02 8.87 33.90
N ASP A 229 -2.71 8.71 33.78
CA ASP A 229 -1.75 8.93 34.86
C ASP A 229 -0.75 10.02 34.46
N ILE A 230 -0.30 10.79 35.45
CA ILE A 230 0.73 11.81 35.29
C ILE A 230 2.04 11.23 35.82
N VAL A 231 3.06 11.22 34.98
CA VAL A 231 4.36 10.60 35.26
C VAL A 231 5.43 11.69 35.30
N GLU A 232 6.18 11.75 36.39
CA GLU A 232 7.35 12.62 36.50
C GLU A 232 8.51 12.08 35.68
N ILE A 233 9.18 12.98 34.96
CA ILE A 233 10.39 12.69 34.20
C ILE A 233 11.45 13.76 34.47
N VAL A 234 12.68 13.29 34.65
CA VAL A 234 13.86 14.11 34.81
C VAL A 234 14.75 13.89 33.59
N LEU A 235 15.06 14.95 32.87
CA LEU A 235 15.91 14.94 31.69
C LEU A 235 17.22 15.66 32.00
N HIS A 236 18.34 14.96 31.86
CA HIS A 236 19.68 15.50 32.01
C HIS A 236 20.37 15.53 30.64
N PHE A 237 20.95 16.68 30.30
CA PHE A 237 21.60 16.92 29.01
C PHE A 237 23.12 16.74 29.14
N ASP A 238 23.75 16.17 28.11
CA ASP A 238 25.20 16.11 28.08
C ASP A 238 25.83 17.51 27.88
N ARG A 239 27.10 17.67 28.27
CA ARG A 239 27.82 18.95 28.21
C ARG A 239 28.10 19.45 26.79
N GLU A 240 28.00 18.57 25.80
CA GLU A 240 28.22 18.89 24.39
C GLU A 240 26.96 19.46 23.70
N CYS A 241 25.83 19.57 24.40
CA CYS A 241 24.59 20.07 23.83
C CYS A 241 24.67 21.55 23.43
N THR A 242 24.43 21.83 22.15
CA THR A 242 24.34 23.21 21.68
C THR A 242 23.09 23.90 22.26
N PHE A 243 23.24 25.15 22.71
CA PHE A 243 22.14 25.97 23.23
C PHE A 243 21.45 25.46 24.51
N VAL A 244 22.12 24.57 25.27
CA VAL A 244 21.68 24.12 26.60
C VAL A 244 22.65 24.68 27.65
N PRO A 245 22.17 25.25 28.77
CA PRO A 245 23.05 25.68 29.86
C PRO A 245 23.82 24.50 30.48
N ASP A 246 25.04 24.77 30.97
CA ASP A 246 25.84 23.75 31.67
C ASP A 246 25.07 23.17 32.87
N ALA A 247 25.06 21.84 32.97
CA ALA A 247 24.38 21.08 34.03
C ALA A 247 22.87 21.41 34.17
N PHE A 248 22.21 21.73 33.05
CA PHE A 248 20.77 21.92 33.02
C PHE A 248 20.02 20.60 33.19
N GLU A 249 19.09 20.58 34.14
CA GLU A 249 18.14 19.49 34.35
C GLU A 249 16.72 20.00 34.12
N LEU A 250 15.95 19.28 33.31
CA LEU A 250 14.55 19.56 33.07
C LEU A 250 13.68 18.56 33.84
N ASN A 251 13.03 19.06 34.89
CA ASN A 251 12.03 18.31 35.65
C ASN A 251 10.65 18.66 35.10
N THR A 252 9.94 17.68 34.55
CA THR A 252 8.62 17.89 33.96
C THR A 252 7.73 16.67 34.16
N THR A 253 6.47 16.80 33.79
CA THR A 253 5.48 15.74 33.88
C THR A 253 4.93 15.42 32.50
N VAL A 254 4.75 14.14 32.22
CA VAL A 254 4.11 13.64 31.00
C VAL A 254 2.84 12.89 31.36
N THR A 255 1.86 12.91 30.47
CA THR A 255 0.61 12.19 30.63
C THR A 255 0.68 10.89 29.85
N VAL A 256 0.24 9.80 30.46
CA VAL A 256 0.05 8.50 29.81
C VAL A 256 -1.41 8.11 29.93
N ALA A 257 -1.98 7.49 28.89
CA ALA A 257 -3.38 7.11 28.83
C ALA A 257 -3.56 5.63 28.46
N ASP A 258 -4.57 4.99 29.04
CA ASP A 258 -4.85 3.55 28.85
C ASP A 258 -5.18 3.25 27.38
N ARG A 259 -4.51 2.22 26.84
CA ARG A 259 -4.58 1.79 25.43
C ARG A 259 -4.25 2.87 24.40
N ARG A 260 -3.48 3.89 24.79
CA ARG A 260 -3.10 5.00 23.92
C ARG A 260 -1.59 5.15 23.86
N GLU A 261 -1.13 5.69 22.74
CA GLU A 261 0.25 6.09 22.51
C GLU A 261 0.32 7.61 22.45
N ILE A 262 1.23 8.21 23.22
CA ILE A 262 1.42 9.65 23.29
C ILE A 262 2.90 9.97 23.04
N SER A 263 3.14 10.81 22.06
CA SER A 263 4.47 11.33 21.73
C SER A 263 4.72 12.68 22.39
N TYR A 264 5.94 12.87 22.88
CA TYR A 264 6.47 14.15 23.33
C TYR A 264 7.73 14.49 22.53
N TYR A 265 7.91 15.77 22.23
CA TYR A 265 9.06 16.29 21.51
C TYR A 265 9.82 17.25 22.41
N LEU A 266 11.09 16.94 22.64
CA LEU A 266 12.00 17.76 23.41
C LEU A 266 12.60 18.82 22.49
N THR A 267 12.29 20.08 22.75
CA THR A 267 12.62 21.18 21.83
C THR A 267 12.85 22.47 22.59
N ARG A 268 13.51 23.41 21.92
CA ARG A 268 13.66 24.78 22.39
C ARG A 268 12.41 25.59 22.03
N LEU A 269 11.67 26.04 23.05
CA LEU A 269 10.49 26.88 22.90
C LEU A 269 10.86 28.31 22.49
N ASN A 270 11.89 28.88 23.12
CA ASN A 270 12.48 30.19 22.87
C ASN A 270 13.99 30.11 23.10
N THR A 271 14.77 31.15 22.79
CA THR A 271 16.25 31.14 22.90
C THR A 271 16.80 30.58 24.22
N ASN A 272 16.07 30.72 25.33
CA ASN A 272 16.51 30.31 26.67
C ASN A 272 15.61 29.28 27.35
N THR A 273 14.54 28.80 26.72
CA THR A 273 13.57 27.90 27.36
C THR A 273 13.48 26.58 26.61
N ILE A 274 13.88 25.51 27.28
CA ILE A 274 13.75 24.14 26.79
C ILE A 274 12.47 23.55 27.37
N GLY A 275 11.70 22.87 26.53
CA GLY A 275 10.43 22.29 26.93
C GLY A 275 10.22 20.91 26.31
N LEU A 276 9.48 20.08 27.03
CA LEU A 276 8.99 18.80 26.54
C LEU A 276 7.52 18.98 26.13
N ASN A 277 7.28 19.17 24.83
CA ASN A 277 5.95 19.48 24.32
C ASN A 277 5.22 18.22 23.88
N ARG A 278 3.94 18.11 24.21
CA ARG A 278 3.08 17.03 23.70
C ARG A 278 2.86 17.19 22.20
N VAL A 279 3.00 16.11 21.45
CA VAL A 279 2.79 16.07 20.00
C VAL A 279 1.36 15.65 19.72
N GLY A 280 0.51 16.62 19.37
CA GLY A 280 -0.91 16.37 19.09
C GLY A 280 -1.66 15.77 20.29
N ASN A 281 -2.68 14.96 20.01
CA ASN A 281 -3.50 14.33 21.06
C ASN A 281 -3.01 12.92 21.36
N TYR A 282 -3.17 12.00 20.41
CA TYR A 282 -2.76 10.61 20.51
C TYR A 282 -2.15 10.20 19.18
N ASP A 283 -1.10 9.39 19.24
CA ASP A 283 -0.56 8.78 18.02
C ASP A 283 -1.51 7.71 17.53
N ASN A 284 -1.82 7.78 16.23
CA ASN A 284 -2.71 6.84 15.59
C ASN A 284 -1.99 6.13 14.44
N TYR A 285 -1.46 4.94 14.72
CA TYR A 285 -0.71 4.13 13.75
C TYR A 285 -1.63 3.27 12.87
N VAL A 286 -2.69 3.89 12.32
CA VAL A 286 -3.58 3.20 11.37
C VAL A 286 -2.90 3.14 10.02
N LYS A 287 -2.42 1.94 9.66
CA LYS A 287 -1.81 1.69 8.35
C LYS A 287 -2.81 2.03 7.25
N ASN A 288 -2.34 2.76 6.24
CA ASN A 288 -3.16 3.13 5.10
C ASN A 288 -3.59 1.88 4.30
N LYS A 289 -4.86 1.80 3.89
CA LYS A 289 -5.38 0.71 3.04
C LYS A 289 -4.69 0.62 1.67
N ARG A 290 -4.11 1.73 1.19
CA ARG A 290 -3.34 1.82 -0.05
C ARG A 290 -1.85 1.47 0.14
N GLY A 291 -1.42 1.22 1.37
CA GLY A 291 -0.02 0.94 1.70
C GLY A 291 0.91 2.14 1.58
N ASN A 292 0.37 3.35 1.43
CA ASN A 292 1.18 4.56 1.43
C ASN A 292 1.78 4.81 2.82
N PRO A 293 3.06 5.22 2.90
CA PRO A 293 3.69 5.63 4.14
C PRO A 293 3.02 6.87 4.74
N SER A 294 3.22 7.05 6.03
CA SER A 294 2.76 8.20 6.78
C SER A 294 3.95 8.97 7.33
N LEU A 295 3.97 10.28 7.13
CA LEU A 295 5.05 11.17 7.51
C LEU A 295 4.54 12.22 8.50
N ARG A 296 5.30 12.39 9.58
CA ARG A 296 5.16 13.46 10.57
C ARG A 296 6.46 14.23 10.62
N VAL A 297 6.39 15.55 10.82
CA VAL A 297 7.57 16.41 10.91
C VAL A 297 7.54 17.17 12.22
N LEU A 298 8.54 16.95 13.07
CA LEU A 298 8.72 17.67 14.32
C LEU A 298 9.84 18.69 14.11
N VAL A 299 9.55 19.94 14.42
CA VAL A 299 10.44 21.05 14.10
C VAL A 299 10.74 21.80 15.39
N ASP A 300 12.00 22.16 15.58
CA ASP A 300 12.40 22.99 16.71
C ASP A 300 11.65 24.34 16.72
N GLY A 301 11.25 24.81 17.90
CA GLY A 301 10.49 26.06 18.05
C GLY A 301 11.22 27.30 17.56
N SER A 302 12.55 27.25 17.44
CA SER A 302 13.36 28.33 16.86
C SER A 302 13.22 28.45 15.33
N ILE A 303 12.77 27.41 14.64
CA ILE A 303 12.46 27.45 13.22
C ILE A 303 11.05 28.06 13.11
N GLY A 304 10.99 29.33 12.70
CA GLY A 304 9.75 30.09 12.68
C GLY A 304 8.60 29.38 11.96
N PHE A 305 7.36 29.63 12.43
CA PHE A 305 6.15 28.98 11.92
C PHE A 305 5.93 29.12 10.40
N ASP A 306 6.53 30.14 9.77
CA ASP A 306 6.43 30.41 8.34
C ASP A 306 7.49 29.68 7.49
N SER A 307 8.41 28.92 8.11
CA SER A 307 9.44 28.19 7.37
C SER A 307 8.82 27.19 6.40
N HIS A 308 9.19 27.25 5.13
CA HIS A 308 8.67 26.33 4.12
C HIS A 308 9.50 25.05 4.10
N ILE A 309 8.92 23.96 4.59
CA ILE A 309 9.54 22.63 4.56
C ILE A 309 8.79 21.81 3.51
N SER A 310 9.52 21.35 2.49
CA SER A 310 8.96 20.52 1.43
C SER A 310 9.78 19.27 1.15
N PHE A 311 9.07 18.17 0.90
CA PHE A 311 9.63 16.88 0.53
C PHE A 311 9.38 16.68 -0.96
N ASN A 312 10.43 16.77 -1.76
CA ASN A 312 10.34 16.63 -3.21
C ASN A 312 10.92 15.30 -3.65
N SER A 313 10.14 14.54 -4.40
CA SER A 313 10.59 13.32 -5.05
C SER A 313 11.08 13.61 -6.47
N SER A 314 12.06 12.83 -6.93
CA SER A 314 12.48 12.81 -8.34
C SER A 314 11.33 12.49 -9.31
N ASN A 315 10.26 11.86 -8.81
CA ASN A 315 9.09 11.46 -9.59
C ASN A 315 8.05 12.59 -9.73
N GLY A 316 8.32 13.80 -9.24
CA GLY A 316 7.45 14.97 -9.36
C GLY A 316 6.45 15.18 -8.20
N ASN A 317 6.41 14.27 -7.22
CA ASN A 317 5.60 14.45 -6.02
C ASN A 317 6.28 15.45 -5.08
N SER A 318 5.55 16.46 -4.63
CA SER A 318 6.00 17.44 -3.62
C SER A 318 4.98 17.49 -2.49
N TYR A 319 5.46 17.42 -1.25
CA TYR A 319 4.63 17.55 -0.05
C TYR A 319 5.17 18.66 0.83
N SER A 320 4.32 19.63 1.18
CA SER A 320 4.61 20.64 2.19
C SER A 320 3.52 20.61 3.25
N PHE A 321 3.93 20.67 4.52
CA PHE A 321 3.01 20.58 5.64
C PHE A 321 2.94 21.93 6.37
N PRO A 322 1.73 22.53 6.51
CA PRO A 322 1.55 23.70 7.34
C PRO A 322 1.81 23.33 8.81
N SER A 323 2.22 24.33 9.60
CA SER A 323 2.66 24.12 10.99
C SER A 323 1.65 23.40 11.89
N SER A 324 0.35 23.56 11.62
CA SER A 324 -0.72 22.84 12.34
C SER A 324 -0.81 21.35 12.01
N GLN A 325 -0.39 20.93 10.81
CA GLN A 325 -0.46 19.54 10.35
C GLN A 325 0.85 18.78 10.55
N ARG A 326 1.96 19.48 10.80
CA ARG A 326 3.30 18.90 11.02
C ARG A 326 3.34 17.87 12.16
N MET A 327 2.59 18.12 13.23
CA MET A 327 2.50 17.26 14.41
C MET A 327 1.69 15.97 14.18
N TYR A 328 0.96 15.86 13.07
CA TYR A 328 0.14 14.69 12.74
C TYR A 328 0.78 13.89 11.61
N PHE A 329 0.44 12.60 11.55
CA PHE A 329 0.85 11.72 10.46
C PHE A 329 0.04 12.04 9.20
N ASN A 330 0.73 12.46 8.15
CA ASN A 330 0.16 12.76 6.84
C ASN A 330 0.55 11.68 5.83
N GLU A 331 -0.39 11.28 4.96
CA GLU A 331 -0.13 10.29 3.92
C GLU A 331 0.79 10.86 2.84
N VAL A 332 1.84 10.11 2.49
CA VAL A 332 2.78 10.44 1.43
C VAL A 332 2.98 9.24 0.51
N ALA A 333 3.24 9.47 -0.77
CA ALA A 333 3.48 8.39 -1.71
C ALA A 333 4.82 7.70 -1.44
N MET A 334 4.93 6.42 -1.77
CA MET A 334 6.20 5.69 -1.70
C MET A 334 7.24 6.29 -2.65
N GLY A 335 8.51 6.31 -2.23
CA GLY A 335 9.58 6.81 -3.09
C GLY A 335 10.76 7.39 -2.33
N LYS A 336 11.74 7.89 -3.08
CA LYS A 336 12.87 8.64 -2.54
C LYS A 336 12.51 10.13 -2.53
N TYR A 337 12.70 10.77 -1.38
CA TYR A 337 12.44 12.20 -1.17
C TYR A 337 13.70 12.90 -0.72
N ASN A 338 13.89 14.10 -1.25
CA ASN A 338 14.87 15.06 -0.80
C ASN A 338 14.13 16.13 0.02
N LEU A 339 14.71 16.52 1.15
CA LEU A 339 14.14 17.56 1.99
C LEU A 339 14.65 18.93 1.56
N TYR A 340 13.74 19.88 1.49
CA TYR A 340 14.02 21.28 1.22
C TYR A 340 13.57 22.13 2.39
N TRP A 341 14.42 23.05 2.81
CA TRP A 341 14.10 24.08 3.79
C TRP A 341 14.33 25.44 3.15
N ASN A 342 13.26 26.25 3.04
CA ASN A 342 13.29 27.56 2.37
C ASN A 342 14.00 27.51 1.00
N GLU A 343 13.62 26.52 0.18
CA GLU A 343 14.17 26.25 -1.16
C GLU A 343 15.61 25.71 -1.22
N GLN A 344 16.31 25.64 -0.10
CA GLN A 344 17.62 25.00 -0.02
C GLN A 344 17.48 23.50 0.22
N MET A 345 18.12 22.69 -0.64
CA MET A 345 18.15 21.25 -0.49
C MET A 345 19.08 20.86 0.67
N LEU A 346 18.56 20.05 1.59
CA LEU A 346 19.35 19.44 2.65
C LEU A 346 20.07 18.18 2.11
N PRO A 347 21.28 17.86 2.61
CA PRO A 347 22.14 16.81 2.04
C PRO A 347 21.61 15.38 2.21
N SER A 348 20.56 15.19 3.02
CA SER A 348 19.99 13.88 3.33
C SER A 348 18.80 13.57 2.44
N SER A 349 18.78 12.34 1.89
CA SER A 349 17.66 11.81 1.13
C SER A 349 17.03 10.63 1.86
N MET A 350 15.70 10.59 1.95
CA MET A 350 14.96 9.57 2.66
C MET A 350 14.24 8.64 1.67
N GLN A 351 14.37 7.32 1.88
CA GLN A 351 13.58 6.35 1.13
C GLN A 351 12.37 5.93 1.96
N MET A 352 11.18 6.33 1.50
CA MET A 352 9.92 5.98 2.15
C MET A 352 9.40 4.65 1.59
N ILE A 353 9.36 3.66 2.47
CA ILE A 353 8.90 2.30 2.21
C ILE A 353 7.38 2.24 2.45
N PRO A 354 6.61 1.38 1.77
CA PRO A 354 5.19 1.21 2.05
C PRO A 354 4.86 0.87 3.50
N ALA A 355 3.67 1.33 3.94
CA ALA A 355 3.02 0.97 5.21
C ALA A 355 3.83 1.27 6.48
N THR A 356 4.79 2.18 6.40
CA THR A 356 5.63 2.63 7.53
C THR A 356 5.26 4.03 7.97
N PHE A 357 5.59 4.33 9.23
CA PHE A 357 5.43 5.64 9.84
C PHE A 357 6.81 6.26 10.02
N TYR A 358 6.98 7.47 9.50
CA TYR A 358 8.20 8.25 9.62
C TYR A 358 7.93 9.49 10.45
N THR A 359 8.80 9.73 11.44
CA THR A 359 8.85 11.01 12.14
C THR A 359 10.20 11.62 11.80
N VAL A 360 10.20 12.79 11.16
CA VAL A 360 11.41 13.54 10.83
C VAL A 360 11.55 14.67 11.85
N THR A 361 12.66 14.69 12.57
CA THR A 361 12.99 15.75 13.53
C THR A 361 13.96 16.74 12.89
N LEU A 362 13.65 18.03 12.99
CA LEU A 362 14.47 19.11 12.45
C LEU A 362 14.90 20.04 13.57
N GLN A 363 16.21 20.19 13.73
CA GLN A 363 16.84 21.10 14.67
C GLN A 363 17.63 22.17 13.90
N ASN A 364 17.58 23.40 14.40
CA ASN A 364 18.39 24.50 13.87
C ASN A 364 19.56 24.79 14.81
N ASN A 365 20.77 24.39 14.43
CA ASN A 365 22.00 24.70 15.18
C ASN A 365 22.78 25.89 14.61
N GLY A 366 22.09 26.82 13.95
CA GLY A 366 22.76 27.92 13.24
C GLY A 366 23.37 27.41 11.92
N ASP A 367 24.67 27.56 11.72
CA ASP A 367 25.34 27.23 10.43
C ASP A 367 25.47 25.72 10.13
N LYS A 368 24.97 24.84 11.00
CA LYS A 368 24.98 23.39 10.79
C LYS A 368 23.60 22.78 11.06
N THR A 369 22.77 22.63 10.03
CA THR A 369 21.54 21.83 10.15
C THR A 369 21.90 20.34 10.14
N VAL A 370 21.85 19.68 11.30
CA VAL A 370 22.04 18.22 11.42
C VAL A 370 20.66 17.53 11.39
N MET A 371 20.55 16.39 10.69
CA MET A 371 19.31 15.66 10.49
C MET A 371 19.53 14.15 10.66
N LEU A 372 18.59 13.46 11.33
CA LEU A 372 18.42 12.00 11.31
C LEU A 372 16.96 11.63 11.08
#